data_AF-A0A7R9WPH9-F1
#
_entry.id   AF-A0A7R9WPH9-F1
#
_cell.length_a   1.000
_cell.length_b   1.000
_cell.length_c   1.000
_cell.angle_alpha   90.00
_cell.angle_beta   90.00
_cell.angle_gamma   90.00
#
_symmetry.space_group_name_H-M   'P 1'
#
loop_
_entity.id
_entity.type
_entity.pdbx_description
1 polymer ?
#
loop_
_entity_poly.entity_id
_entity_poly.type
_entity_poly.pdbx_seq_one_letter_code
_entity_poly.pdbx_strand_id
1 'polypeptide(L)'
;TRQLSVAGGVCLRRGCTGQMKPVFTEKAMHTQLKYLDCLCDLNHIASQLESKGLHGTQKEILSTSVSRSDKAVCAELHEFARQHLERSAFNWITPSFWTSLFGTQAKQ
;
A
#
# COMPACT_ATOMS: atom_id res chain seq x y z
N THR A 1 -11.19 -20.99 10.72
CA THR A 1 -11.55 -21.94 9.64
C THR A 1 -11.28 -21.29 8.30
N ARG A 2 -11.03 -22.08 7.25
CA ARG A 2 -10.94 -21.62 5.85
C ARG A 2 -12.28 -21.74 5.09
N GLN A 3 -13.30 -22.30 5.73
CA GLN A 3 -14.66 -22.40 5.18
C GLN A 3 -15.38 -21.05 5.31
N LEU A 4 -16.13 -20.69 4.27
CA LEU A 4 -16.98 -19.51 4.22
C LEU A 4 -18.45 -19.95 4.14
N SER A 5 -19.32 -19.29 4.90
CA SER A 5 -20.76 -19.52 4.79
C SER A 5 -21.30 -18.83 3.54
N VAL A 6 -22.27 -19.46 2.88
CA VAL A 6 -23.06 -18.80 1.82
C VAL A 6 -23.86 -17.62 2.33
N ALA A 7 -24.21 -17.62 3.63
CA ALA A 7 -24.86 -16.50 4.31
C ALA A 7 -23.84 -15.42 4.78
N GLY A 8 -22.68 -15.33 4.14
CA GLY A 8 -21.66 -14.31 4.40
C GLY A 8 -20.87 -14.55 5.69
N GLY A 9 -20.69 -13.50 6.49
CA GLY A 9 -19.82 -13.48 7.67
C GLY A 9 -20.38 -14.19 8.91
N VAL A 10 -21.33 -15.12 8.80
CA VAL A 10 -21.91 -15.80 9.97
C VAL A 10 -20.99 -16.88 10.53
N CYS A 11 -20.95 -17.03 11.85
CA CYS A 11 -20.22 -18.12 12.50
C CYS A 11 -20.80 -19.48 12.09
N LEU A 12 -19.92 -20.44 11.77
CA LEU A 12 -20.32 -21.79 11.35
C LEU A 12 -20.75 -22.68 12.53
N ARG A 13 -20.52 -22.25 13.77
CA ARG A 13 -20.95 -23.00 14.96
C ARG A 13 -22.45 -22.81 15.16
N ARG A 14 -23.20 -23.91 15.23
CA ARG A 14 -24.65 -23.90 15.51
C ARG A 14 -24.95 -23.10 16.78
N GLY A 15 -25.94 -22.22 16.72
CA GLY A 15 -26.35 -21.36 17.84
C GLY A 15 -25.40 -20.20 18.14
N CYS A 16 -24.30 -20.03 17.40
CA CYS A 16 -23.43 -18.87 17.56
C CYS A 16 -23.93 -17.70 16.71
N THR A 17 -24.10 -16.54 17.34
CA THR A 17 -24.51 -15.28 16.69
C THR A 17 -23.31 -14.38 16.33
N GLY A 18 -22.08 -14.88 16.50
CA GLY A 18 -20.86 -14.15 16.18
C GLY A 18 -20.65 -13.98 14.68
N GLN A 19 -19.91 -12.93 14.32
CA GLN A 19 -19.47 -12.71 12.94
C GLN A 19 -18.04 -13.19 12.74
N MET A 20 -17.85 -13.99 11.70
CA MET A 20 -16.55 -14.37 11.17
C MET A 20 -15.89 -13.15 10.54
N LYS A 21 -14.66 -12.87 10.95
CA LYS A 21 -13.79 -11.88 10.32
C LYS A 21 -12.58 -12.58 9.72
N PRO A 22 -12.04 -12.08 8.60
CA PRO A 22 -10.78 -12.61 8.08
C PRO A 22 -9.67 -12.37 9.11
N VAL A 23 -8.85 -13.39 9.36
CA VAL A 23 -7.69 -13.30 10.27
C VAL A 23 -6.69 -12.27 9.76
N PHE A 24 -6.52 -12.21 8.44
CA PHE A 24 -5.73 -11.18 7.78
C PHE A 24 -6.64 -10.39 6.85
N THR A 25 -6.85 -9.11 7.15
CA THR A 25 -7.75 -8.25 6.39
C THR A 25 -7.05 -7.76 5.11
N GLU A 26 -7.83 -7.45 4.08
CA GLU A 26 -7.30 -6.83 2.86
C GLU A 26 -6.60 -5.51 3.15
N LYS A 27 -7.12 -4.73 4.11
CA LYS A 27 -6.46 -3.52 4.62
C LYS A 27 -5.08 -3.84 5.19
N ALA A 28 -4.95 -4.88 6.02
CA ALA A 28 -3.66 -5.28 6.59
C ALA A 28 -2.67 -5.69 5.49
N MET A 29 -3.13 -6.42 4.47
CA MET A 29 -2.31 -6.77 3.31
C MET A 29 -1.84 -5.53 2.54
N HIS A 30 -2.76 -4.62 2.25
CA HIS A 30 -2.47 -3.37 1.56
C HIS A 30 -1.48 -2.50 2.35
N THR A 31 -1.69 -2.35 3.66
CA THR A 31 -0.77 -1.61 4.54
C THR A 31 0.62 -2.25 4.56
N GLN A 32 0.72 -3.58 4.59
CA GLN A 32 2.01 -4.26 4.54
C GLN A 32 2.74 -4.04 3.21
N LEU A 33 2.02 -4.11 2.08
CA LEU A 33 2.59 -3.81 0.77
C LEU A 33 3.01 -2.34 0.67
N LYS A 34 2.20 -1.40 1.19
CA LYS A 34 2.57 0.02 1.24
C LYS A 34 3.81 0.27 2.09
N TYR A 35 3.95 -0.44 3.20
CA TYR A 35 5.13 -0.33 4.04
C TYR A 35 6.40 -0.73 3.26
N LEU A 36 6.38 -1.85 2.53
CA LEU A 36 7.51 -2.29 1.72
C LEU A 36 7.82 -1.33 0.56
N ASP A 37 6.77 -0.83 -0.11
CA ASP A 37 6.83 0.20 -1.16
C ASP A 37 7.56 1.46 -0.65
N CYS A 38 7.11 2.01 0.48
CA CYS A 38 7.67 3.22 1.09
C CYS A 38 9.12 3.05 1.59
N LEU A 39 9.54 1.84 1.99
CA LEU A 39 10.92 1.60 2.43
C LEU A 39 11.94 1.72 1.29
N CYS A 40 11.52 1.48 0.05
CA CYS A 40 12.40 1.47 -1.12
C CYS A 40 12.21 2.70 -2.02
N ASP A 41 11.19 3.53 -1.75
CA ASP A 41 11.01 4.81 -2.44
C ASP A 41 11.98 5.87 -1.89
N LEU A 42 13.17 5.92 -2.49
CA LEU A 42 14.21 6.88 -2.13
C LEU A 42 13.77 8.34 -2.30
N ASN A 43 12.87 8.64 -3.24
CA ASN A 43 12.36 10.00 -3.42
C ASN A 43 11.44 10.40 -2.27
N HIS A 44 10.55 9.49 -1.87
CA HIS A 44 9.71 9.69 -0.70
C HIS A 44 10.56 9.86 0.57
N ILE A 45 11.57 9.01 0.78
CA ILE A 45 12.46 9.12 1.93
C ILE A 45 13.20 10.46 1.93
N ALA A 46 13.80 10.84 0.81
CA ALA A 46 14.57 12.08 0.72
C ALA A 46 13.71 13.34 0.93
N SER A 47 12.47 13.36 0.41
CA SER A 47 11.52 14.45 0.69
C SER A 47 11.08 14.50 2.16
N GLN A 48 10.91 13.35 2.81
CA GLN A 48 10.60 13.26 4.24
C GLN A 48 11.76 13.75 5.12
N LEU A 49 13.00 13.50 4.72
CA LEU A 49 14.19 14.01 5.43
C LEU A 49 14.35 15.52 5.25
N GLU A 50 14.21 16.02 4.02
CA GLU A 50 14.27 17.45 3.71
C GLU A 50 13.20 18.23 4.48
N SER A 51 11.95 17.76 4.49
CA SER A 51 10.86 18.39 5.25
C SER A 51 11.07 18.40 6.77
N LYS A 52 11.86 17.47 7.30
CA LYS A 52 12.26 17.44 8.72
C LYS A 52 13.52 18.25 8.99
N GLY A 53 14.12 18.88 7.97
CA GLY A 53 15.38 19.61 8.08
C GLY A 53 16.58 18.70 8.38
N LEU A 54 16.48 17.40 8.07
CA LEU A 54 17.52 16.41 8.33
C LEU A 54 18.28 16.12 7.03
N HIS A 55 19.62 16.06 7.10
CA HIS A 55 20.51 15.59 6.02
C HIS A 55 20.58 16.43 4.73
N GLY A 56 20.00 17.63 4.69
CA GLY A 56 20.14 18.56 3.55
C GLY A 56 19.02 18.45 2.51
N THR A 57 19.28 18.91 1.28
CA THR A 57 18.26 18.90 0.22
C THR A 57 18.05 17.51 -0.37
N GLN A 58 16.88 17.25 -0.97
CA GLN A 58 16.57 15.95 -1.59
C GLN A 58 17.66 15.50 -2.58
N LYS A 59 18.19 16.42 -3.39
CA LYS A 59 19.22 16.13 -4.39
C LYS A 59 20.55 15.75 -3.75
N GLU A 60 20.93 16.40 -2.66
CA GLU A 60 22.14 16.08 -1.91
C GLU A 60 22.01 14.70 -1.28
N ILE A 61 20.94 14.43 -0.54
CA ILE A 61 20.69 13.13 0.11
C ILE A 61 20.75 11.99 -0.92
N LEU A 62 20.07 12.15 -2.06
CA LEU A 62 20.10 11.14 -3.09
C LEU A 62 21.49 10.97 -3.70
N SER A 63 22.28 12.04 -3.87
CA SER A 63 23.59 11.95 -4.54
C SER A 63 24.73 11.48 -3.64
N THR A 64 24.74 11.84 -2.36
CA THR A 64 25.85 11.60 -1.43
C THR A 64 25.62 10.43 -0.48
N SER A 65 24.39 10.20 -0.03
CA SER A 65 24.11 9.24 1.06
C SER A 65 23.86 7.82 0.59
N VAL A 66 23.59 7.59 -0.69
CA VAL A 66 23.21 6.28 -1.24
C VAL A 66 24.07 5.93 -2.44
N SER A 67 24.70 4.75 -2.40
CA SER A 67 25.53 4.27 -3.50
C SER A 67 24.70 4.02 -4.77
N ARG A 68 25.34 3.98 -5.94
CA ARG A 68 24.65 3.66 -7.20
C ARG A 68 24.05 2.25 -7.17
N SER A 69 24.72 1.30 -6.51
CA SER A 69 24.25 -0.08 -6.39
C SER A 69 22.96 -0.15 -5.56
N ASP A 70 22.94 0.51 -4.41
CA ASP A 70 21.78 0.48 -3.51
C ASP A 70 20.57 1.17 -4.16
N LYS A 71 20.80 2.25 -4.93
CA LYS A 71 19.73 2.88 -5.72
C LYS A 71 19.09 1.92 -6.72
N ALA A 72 19.89 1.10 -7.40
CA ALA A 72 19.39 0.13 -8.36
C ALA A 72 18.56 -0.96 -7.66
N VAL A 73 19.06 -1.47 -6.53
CA VAL A 73 18.33 -2.47 -5.71
C VAL A 73 17.03 -1.88 -5.16
N CYS A 74 17.06 -0.67 -4.58
CA CYS A 74 15.85 -0.01 -4.10
C CYS A 74 14.84 0.23 -5.22
N ALA A 75 15.27 0.62 -6.42
CA ALA A 75 14.38 0.79 -7.56
C ALA A 75 13.71 -0.52 -7.98
N GLU A 76 14.44 -1.63 -8.01
CA GLU A 76 13.89 -2.95 -8.31
C GLU A 76 12.89 -3.41 -7.24
N LEU A 77 13.24 -3.27 -5.96
CA LEU A 77 12.37 -3.64 -4.84
C LEU A 77 11.10 -2.78 -4.78
N HIS A 78 11.23 -1.47 -5.04
CA HIS A 78 10.11 -0.55 -5.11
C HIS A 78 9.16 -0.92 -6.25
N GLU A 79 9.69 -1.20 -7.44
CA GLU A 79 8.87 -1.64 -8.58
C GLU A 79 8.14 -2.96 -8.29
N PHE A 80 8.82 -3.92 -7.67
CA PHE A 80 8.22 -5.18 -7.26
C PHE A 80 7.05 -4.96 -6.28
N ALA A 81 7.26 -4.16 -5.23
CA ALA A 81 6.22 -3.85 -4.26
C ALA A 81 5.02 -3.12 -4.91
N ARG A 82 5.30 -2.16 -5.78
CA ARG A 82 4.29 -1.39 -6.52
C ARG A 82 3.42 -2.27 -7.40
N GLN A 83 4.00 -3.19 -8.16
CA GLN A 83 3.24 -4.13 -9.00
C GLN A 83 2.28 -5.00 -8.19
N HIS A 84 2.71 -5.47 -7.02
CA HIS A 84 1.85 -6.25 -6.13
C HIS A 84 0.77 -5.39 -5.46
N LEU A 85 1.07 -4.12 -5.19
CA LEU A 85 0.13 -3.17 -4.63
C LEU A 85 -0.96 -2.73 -5.62
N GLU A 86 -0.62 -2.54 -6.89
CA GLU A 86 -1.58 -2.25 -7.97
C GLU A 86 -2.54 -3.42 -8.19
N ARG A 87 -2.09 -4.66 -7.94
CA ARG A 87 -2.91 -5.87 -7.99
C ARG A 87 -3.71 -6.13 -6.71
N SER A 88 -3.51 -5.33 -5.65
CA SER A 88 -4.21 -5.52 -4.38
C SER A 88 -5.70 -5.17 -4.53
N ALA A 89 -6.56 -6.04 -4.01
CA ALA A 89 -8.01 -5.86 -3.98
C ALA A 89 -8.46 -4.59 -3.23
N PHE A 90 -7.58 -3.90 -2.51
CA PHE A 90 -7.91 -2.63 -1.88
C PHE A 90 -7.95 -1.44 -2.88
N ASN A 91 -7.21 -1.53 -3.99
CA ASN A 91 -7.14 -0.50 -5.04
C ASN A 91 -8.02 -0.81 -6.26
N TRP A 92 -8.86 -1.84 -6.20
CA TRP A 92 -9.57 -2.39 -7.37
C TRP A 92 -10.62 -1.45 -7.98
N ILE A 93 -11.13 -0.48 -7.22
CA ILE A 93 -12.09 0.49 -7.75
C ILE A 93 -11.31 1.64 -8.38
N THR A 94 -11.25 1.63 -9.71
CA THR A 94 -10.63 2.70 -10.50
C THR A 94 -11.28 4.05 -10.19
N PRO A 95 -10.53 5.16 -10.10
CA PRO A 95 -11.10 6.50 -9.89
C PRO A 95 -12.20 6.85 -10.90
N SER A 96 -12.11 6.36 -12.13
CA SER A 96 -13.12 6.51 -13.18
C SER A 96 -14.50 5.94 -12.80
N PHE A 97 -14.55 4.88 -11.98
CA PHE A 97 -15.79 4.34 -11.44
C PHE A 97 -16.46 5.39 -10.55
N TRP A 98 -15.68 6.01 -9.66
CA TRP A 98 -16.19 7.06 -8.77
C TRP A 98 -16.59 8.32 -9.52
N THR A 99 -15.82 8.72 -10.55
CA THR A 99 -16.20 9.84 -11.43
C THR A 99 -17.50 9.55 -12.18
N SER A 100 -17.70 8.32 -12.65
CA SER A 100 -18.96 7.90 -13.31
C SER A 100 -20.13 7.83 -12.34
N LEU A 101 -19.91 7.44 -11.08
CA LEU A 101 -20.97 7.25 -10.09
C LEU A 101 -21.40 8.57 -9.44
N PHE A 102 -20.44 9.46 -9.18
CA PHE A 102 -20.66 10.68 -8.40
C PHE A 102 -20.47 11.98 -9.18
N GLY A 103 -20.02 11.94 -10.44
CA GLY A 103 -19.79 13.14 -11.25
C GLY A 103 -18.69 14.07 -10.71
N THR A 104 -17.93 13.61 -9.72
CA THR A 104 -16.89 14.42 -9.08
C THR A 104 -15.61 14.33 -9.89
N GLN A 105 -15.28 15.42 -10.59
CA GLN A 105 -13.89 15.66 -10.99
C GLN A 105 -13.09 15.91 -9.71
N ALA A 106 -12.40 14.88 -9.22
CA ALA A 106 -11.46 15.04 -8.13
C ALA A 106 -10.35 15.99 -8.59
N LYS A 107 -10.29 17.20 -8.03
CA LYS A 107 -9.11 18.07 -8.18
C LYS A 107 -7.94 17.36 -7.51
N GLN A 108 -6.97 16.95 -8.33
CA GLN A 108 -5.63 16.54 -7.91
C GLN A 108 -4.92 17.68 -7.19
#